data_AF-A0A926PZA2-F1
#
_entry.id   AF-A0A926PZA2-F1
#
_cell.length_a   1.000
_cell.length_b   1.000
_cell.length_c   1.000
_cell.angle_alpha   90.00
_cell.angle_beta   90.00
_cell.angle_gamma   90.00
#
_symmetry.space_group_name_H-M   'P 1'
#
loop_
_entity.id
_entity.type
_entity.pdbx_description
1 polymer ?
#
loop_
_entity_poly.entity_id
_entity_poly.type
_entity_poly.pdbx_seq_one_letter_code
_entity_poly.pdbx_strand_id
1 'polypeptide(L)'
;MISVAKVQRRNAWRYYVRGVAFGDGRRPVGQALKDAQEMAGLPPGVWRGRGLAALGLTAGQRVTERQMELVFGEGRHPDADRMERKLLDDGVDPEAARLATVLGQPIEEIEQREQTPLIALDFVFRPQASLVVLWALGDARTRRVIERAHKRAVSKTLRWLEDEVAEVRWASGRERAKAPALVVAAFRHFDNRNGFPLLHEHCLILNRAQRPDGSWYALDTVRLYKHIVAADTLYTLEMTTEVCEKLGLATVPREVTPGLRPVMEIAGVDQELIDWSSTRRRRIEDVLEGITDEYVKKYGHLPGVRARHGLAWWAAQETRPDKKTPRPLDQLLAWWRVSALLKFGQRMVDGLLQRCQAAGAAIRARVGPLVDTALATVDVAAVVFTVRGVFARRHVLAEARRHLLETLRGRAYVPGIDSHIADRALERYGRQLTVPQKGRRTPAPDQISYTADFAWPIRWWIAGADGKPPRESTRYERARVASLALQNAIRAALTAPPAVRDAAPAAPHAVDHPGRDAAPTPAQRAAAIQAHQQAAMPQEYLEGRTTDPATWATSPQNLARIAAITRASEARGRTVEEQADQTRQVEQAKQTPAADPRRQEHEQRHPTAQPDEGRGAGPHR
;
A
#
# COMPACT_ATOMS: atom_id res chain seq x y z
N MET A 1 -2.78 4.21 -2.65
CA MET A 1 -1.88 3.24 -2.00
C MET A 1 -1.00 3.95 -0.98
N ILE A 2 -1.01 3.48 0.27
CA ILE A 2 -0.14 3.95 1.35
C ILE A 2 0.68 2.77 1.86
N SER A 3 2.00 2.91 1.87
CA SER A 3 2.91 2.00 2.58
C SER A 3 3.54 2.71 3.77
N VAL A 4 3.82 1.98 4.85
CA VAL A 4 4.38 2.56 6.07
C VAL A 4 5.66 1.85 6.50
N ALA A 5 6.70 2.63 6.79
CA ALA A 5 7.95 2.16 7.38
C ALA A 5 8.19 2.80 8.75
N LYS A 6 8.81 2.05 9.67
CA LYS A 6 9.31 2.59 10.94
C LYS A 6 10.64 3.27 10.69
N VAL A 7 10.81 4.48 11.22
CA VAL A 7 12.10 5.18 11.23
C VAL A 7 12.68 5.06 12.62
N GLN A 8 13.74 4.27 12.74
CA GLN A 8 14.35 3.89 14.01
C GLN A 8 15.82 4.30 14.04
N ARG A 9 16.33 4.54 15.26
CA ARG A 9 17.70 4.99 15.55
C ARG A 9 17.94 6.45 15.20
N ARG A 10 18.75 7.12 16.03
CA ARG A 10 19.13 8.54 15.89
C ARG A 10 19.67 8.89 14.50
N ASN A 11 20.51 8.05 13.90
CA ASN A 11 21.14 8.38 12.61
C ASN A 11 20.25 8.21 11.37
N ALA A 12 18.99 7.76 11.51
CA ALA A 12 18.12 7.49 10.37
C ALA A 12 17.76 8.75 9.55
N TRP A 13 17.73 9.94 10.16
CA TRP A 13 17.50 11.19 9.42
C TRP A 13 18.52 11.40 8.29
N ARG A 14 19.77 10.93 8.46
CA ARG A 14 20.84 11.02 7.45
C ARG A 14 20.47 10.29 6.16
N TYR A 15 19.78 9.16 6.26
CA TYR A 15 19.26 8.42 5.09
C TYR A 15 18.24 9.26 4.30
N TYR A 16 17.40 10.00 5.01
CA TYR A 16 16.40 10.87 4.41
C TYR A 16 17.03 12.06 3.70
N VAL A 17 17.94 12.81 4.35
CA VAL A 17 18.56 13.99 3.72
C VAL A 17 19.60 13.67 2.64
N ARG A 18 20.21 12.47 2.66
CA ARG A 18 21.15 12.01 1.61
C ARG A 18 20.49 11.28 0.45
N GLY A 19 19.25 10.85 0.63
CA GLY A 19 18.57 9.93 -0.26
C GLY A 19 17.17 10.36 -0.62
N VAL A 20 16.24 10.19 0.31
CA VAL A 20 14.81 10.45 0.08
C VAL A 20 14.61 11.90 -0.38
N ALA A 21 15.09 12.88 0.38
CA ALA A 21 15.00 14.29 0.00
C ALA A 21 15.68 14.65 -1.34
N PHE A 22 16.47 13.73 -1.90
CA PHE A 22 17.12 13.83 -3.20
C PHE A 22 16.58 12.75 -4.18
N GLY A 23 15.26 12.55 -4.23
CA GLY A 23 14.59 11.74 -5.26
C GLY A 23 14.99 10.27 -5.26
N ASP A 24 15.23 9.72 -4.06
CA ASP A 24 15.79 8.38 -3.83
C ASP A 24 17.19 8.13 -4.45
N GLY A 25 17.86 9.19 -4.87
CA GLY A 25 19.21 9.15 -5.39
C GLY A 25 20.29 9.15 -4.31
N ARG A 26 21.52 9.45 -4.73
CA ARG A 26 22.67 9.70 -3.84
C ARG A 26 23.06 11.16 -3.96
N ARG A 27 22.76 11.96 -2.93
CA ARG A 27 23.19 13.37 -2.87
C ARG A 27 24.72 13.44 -2.91
N PRO A 28 25.32 14.30 -3.76
CA PRO A 28 26.77 14.52 -3.77
C PRO A 28 27.28 14.97 -2.40
N VAL A 29 28.47 14.49 -2.03
CA VAL A 29 29.11 14.86 -0.76
C VAL A 29 29.44 16.36 -0.77
N GLY A 30 29.21 17.05 0.35
CA GLY A 30 29.54 18.47 0.53
C GLY A 30 28.53 19.47 -0.07
N GLN A 31 27.59 19.03 -0.92
CA GLN A 31 26.59 19.93 -1.50
C GLN A 31 25.43 20.16 -0.54
N ALA A 32 24.93 21.39 -0.36
CA ALA A 32 23.77 21.68 0.50
C ALA A 32 22.47 21.03 -0.04
N LEU A 33 21.53 20.68 0.86
CA LEU A 33 20.30 19.97 0.47
C LEU A 33 19.47 20.76 -0.54
N LYS A 34 19.35 22.08 -0.30
CA LYS A 34 18.66 23.01 -1.19
C LYS A 34 19.24 22.94 -2.60
N ASP A 35 20.53 23.16 -2.72
CA ASP A 35 21.20 23.27 -4.02
C ASP A 35 21.16 21.93 -4.76
N ALA A 36 21.29 20.83 -4.03
CA ALA A 36 21.13 19.50 -4.61
C ALA A 36 19.71 19.30 -5.17
N GLN A 37 18.66 19.65 -4.41
CA GLN A 37 17.28 19.53 -4.87
C GLN A 37 17.01 20.39 -6.11
N GLU A 38 17.49 21.64 -6.11
CA GLU A 38 17.35 22.58 -7.22
C GLU A 38 18.07 22.05 -8.47
N MET A 39 19.31 21.58 -8.34
CA MET A 39 20.07 20.96 -9.44
C MET A 39 19.39 19.70 -10.00
N ALA A 40 18.72 18.92 -9.15
CA ALA A 40 17.98 17.73 -9.55
C ALA A 40 16.59 18.01 -10.14
N GLY A 41 16.12 19.27 -10.12
CA GLY A 41 14.76 19.63 -10.50
C GLY A 41 13.69 19.04 -9.58
N LEU A 42 14.03 18.77 -8.33
CA LEU A 42 13.13 18.20 -7.32
C LEU A 42 12.46 19.33 -6.52
N PRO A 43 11.16 19.21 -6.22
CA PRO A 43 10.52 20.17 -5.32
C PRO A 43 11.15 20.06 -3.92
N PRO A 44 11.32 21.19 -3.21
CA PRO A 44 11.82 21.15 -1.85
C PRO A 44 10.85 20.37 -0.94
N GLY A 45 11.40 19.76 0.11
CA GLY A 45 10.58 19.16 1.17
C GLY A 45 9.79 20.24 1.89
N VAL A 46 8.57 19.93 2.31
CA VAL A 46 7.67 20.89 2.98
C VAL A 46 7.07 20.33 4.27
N TRP A 47 6.89 21.20 5.25
CA TRP A 47 6.18 20.90 6.49
C TRP A 47 4.67 20.79 6.28
N ARG A 48 4.03 19.81 6.90
CA ARG A 48 2.57 19.59 6.91
C ARG A 48 2.09 19.20 8.31
N GLY A 49 0.77 19.29 8.50
CA GLY A 49 0.07 18.93 9.74
C GLY A 49 -0.31 20.15 10.57
N ARG A 50 -1.32 20.00 11.44
CA ARG A 50 -1.78 21.05 12.35
C ARG A 50 -0.83 21.23 13.55
N GLY A 51 0.07 20.28 13.79
CA GLY A 51 1.01 20.29 14.92
C GLY A 51 2.18 21.24 14.71
N LEU A 52 2.30 21.83 13.52
CA LEU A 52 3.35 22.78 13.17
C LEU A 52 3.27 24.06 14.01
N ALA A 53 2.06 24.50 14.40
CA ALA A 53 1.87 25.70 15.21
C ALA A 53 2.58 25.60 16.57
N ALA A 54 2.59 24.40 17.16
CA ALA A 54 3.31 24.10 18.41
C ALA A 54 4.84 24.27 18.29
N LEU A 55 5.36 24.29 17.06
CA LEU A 55 6.77 24.41 16.74
C LEU A 55 7.13 25.76 16.08
N GLY A 56 6.19 26.71 16.03
CA GLY A 56 6.37 27.97 15.31
C GLY A 56 6.54 27.81 13.79
N LEU A 57 6.13 26.67 13.22
CA LEU A 57 6.23 26.37 11.80
C LEU A 57 4.90 26.62 11.08
N THR A 58 4.98 26.91 9.78
CA THR A 58 3.79 27.08 8.93
C THR A 58 3.68 25.96 7.90
N ALA A 59 2.45 25.56 7.57
CA ALA A 59 2.21 24.54 6.56
C ALA A 59 2.70 25.00 5.18
N GLY A 60 3.51 24.17 4.52
CA GLY A 60 4.15 24.51 3.25
C GLY A 60 5.53 25.14 3.39
N GLN A 61 5.97 25.49 4.62
CA GLN A 61 7.33 25.96 4.87
C GLN A 61 8.35 24.89 4.45
N ARG A 62 9.46 25.33 3.84
CA ARG A 62 10.55 24.45 3.41
C ARG A 62 11.17 23.74 4.62
N VAL A 63 11.39 22.44 4.49
CA VAL A 63 12.16 21.63 5.45
C VAL A 63 13.65 21.86 5.21
N THR A 64 14.40 22.24 6.24
CA THR A 64 15.86 22.37 6.15
C THR A 64 16.59 21.14 6.66
N GLU A 65 17.86 20.97 6.27
CA GLU A 65 18.69 19.86 6.76
C GLU A 65 18.91 19.92 8.28
N ARG A 66 19.17 21.12 8.84
CA ARG A 66 19.33 21.29 10.29
C ARG A 66 18.04 20.99 11.04
N GLN A 67 16.88 21.40 10.51
CA GLN A 67 15.59 21.02 11.10
C GLN A 67 15.36 19.51 11.07
N MET A 68 15.77 18.82 10.01
CA MET A 68 15.69 17.35 9.94
C MET A 68 16.54 16.68 11.01
N GLU A 69 17.76 17.17 11.23
CA GLU A 69 18.65 16.68 12.28
C GLU A 69 18.07 16.94 13.68
N LEU A 70 17.63 18.17 13.96
CA LEU A 70 17.07 18.52 15.26
C LEU A 70 15.81 17.69 15.57
N VAL A 71 14.85 17.65 14.64
CA VAL A 71 13.55 17.01 14.88
C VAL A 71 13.62 15.48 14.81
N PHE A 72 14.29 14.93 13.79
CA PHE A 72 14.32 13.49 13.53
C PHE A 72 15.64 12.79 13.91
N GLY A 73 16.64 13.55 14.35
CA GLY A 73 17.89 13.00 14.90
C GLY A 73 17.99 13.20 16.40
N GLU A 74 17.80 14.43 16.86
CA GLU A 74 17.99 14.81 18.27
C GLU A 74 16.68 14.81 19.07
N GLY A 75 15.52 14.76 18.40
CA GLY A 75 14.22 14.78 19.07
C GLY A 75 13.90 16.14 19.70
N ARG A 76 14.36 17.22 19.08
CA ARG A 76 14.32 18.60 19.58
C ARG A 76 13.50 19.50 18.66
N HIS A 77 13.16 20.68 19.17
CA HIS A 77 12.46 21.73 18.44
C HIS A 77 13.21 22.09 17.14
N PRO A 78 12.52 22.39 16.01
CA PRO A 78 13.18 22.72 14.74
C PRO A 78 14.09 23.96 14.80
N ASP A 79 13.85 24.84 15.78
CA ASP A 79 14.64 26.05 16.04
C ASP A 79 15.48 25.95 17.32
N ALA A 80 15.84 24.74 17.74
CA ALA A 80 16.52 24.48 19.01
C ALA A 80 17.76 25.37 19.23
N ASP A 81 18.61 25.49 18.21
CA ASP A 81 19.85 26.27 18.28
C ASP A 81 19.62 27.75 18.63
N ARG A 82 18.53 28.34 18.11
CA ARG A 82 18.16 29.74 18.40
C ARG A 82 17.60 29.87 19.81
N MET A 83 16.77 28.91 20.22
CA MET A 83 16.14 28.90 21.55
C MET A 83 17.18 28.73 22.65
N GLU A 84 18.10 27.77 22.51
CA GLU A 84 19.19 27.54 23.45
C GLU A 84 20.09 28.76 23.58
N ARG A 85 20.52 29.35 22.46
CA ARG A 85 21.36 30.54 22.50
C ARG A 85 20.71 31.66 23.31
N LYS A 86 19.42 31.92 23.06
CA LYS A 86 18.69 32.93 23.81
C LYS A 86 18.64 32.60 25.31
N LEU A 87 18.35 31.35 25.67
CA LEU A 87 18.30 30.94 27.08
C LEU A 87 19.66 31.07 27.77
N LEU A 88 20.75 30.72 27.07
CA LEU A 88 22.12 30.90 27.57
C LEU A 88 22.47 32.38 27.74
N ASP A 89 22.11 33.22 26.79
CA ASP A 89 22.28 34.68 26.87
C ASP A 89 21.49 35.27 28.05
N ASP A 90 20.32 34.70 28.35
CA ASP A 90 19.48 35.03 29.51
C ASP A 90 20.00 34.41 30.83
N GLY A 91 21.16 33.72 30.81
CA GLY A 91 21.83 33.14 31.98
C GLY A 91 21.26 31.80 32.47
N VAL A 92 20.42 31.13 31.67
CA VAL A 92 19.91 29.79 31.99
C VAL A 92 21.03 28.77 31.90
N ASP A 93 21.06 27.83 32.85
CA ASP A 93 22.00 26.71 32.85
C ASP A 93 21.97 25.92 31.51
N PRO A 94 23.12 25.51 30.95
CA PRO A 94 23.17 24.81 29.66
C PRO A 94 22.32 23.54 29.56
N GLU A 95 22.21 22.75 30.63
CA GLU A 95 21.38 21.54 30.61
C GLU A 95 19.90 21.90 30.63
N ALA A 96 19.52 22.90 31.43
CA ALA A 96 18.16 23.43 31.43
C ALA A 96 17.77 24.04 30.07
N ALA A 97 18.68 24.80 29.44
CA ALA A 97 18.50 25.35 28.10
C ALA A 97 18.28 24.23 27.06
N ARG A 98 19.06 23.15 27.17
CA ARG A 98 18.91 21.98 26.31
C ARG A 98 17.58 21.29 26.48
N LEU A 99 17.24 20.95 27.72
CA LEU A 99 15.99 20.26 28.04
C LEU A 99 14.75 21.06 27.60
N ALA A 100 14.81 22.40 27.64
CA ALA A 100 13.75 23.27 27.16
C ALA A 100 13.44 23.11 25.66
N THR A 101 14.36 22.54 24.88
CA THR A 101 14.16 22.29 23.43
C THR A 101 13.77 20.85 23.11
N VAL A 102 13.78 19.93 24.07
CA VAL A 102 13.48 18.51 23.83
C VAL A 102 11.97 18.28 23.66
N LEU A 103 11.60 17.52 22.63
CA LEU A 103 10.21 17.14 22.36
C LEU A 103 9.86 15.84 23.09
N GLY A 104 9.63 15.93 24.40
CA GLY A 104 9.23 14.81 25.25
C GLY A 104 10.43 14.11 25.87
N GLN A 105 10.48 12.77 25.81
CA GLN A 105 11.64 12.03 26.32
C GLN A 105 12.88 12.22 25.41
N PRO A 106 14.05 12.59 25.95
CA PRO A 106 15.32 12.64 25.21
C PRO A 106 15.63 11.30 24.53
N ILE A 107 16.18 11.35 23.32
CA ILE A 107 16.53 10.14 22.57
C ILE A 107 17.69 9.42 23.26
N GLU A 108 18.65 10.15 23.83
CA GLU A 108 19.81 9.61 24.52
C GLU A 108 19.41 8.74 25.70
N GLU A 109 18.38 9.13 26.47
CA GLU A 109 17.87 8.31 27.58
C GLU A 109 17.27 6.98 27.13
N ILE A 110 16.66 6.94 25.93
CA ILE A 110 16.12 5.72 25.35
C ILE A 110 17.27 4.78 24.97
N GLU A 111 18.32 5.33 24.36
CA GLU A 111 19.53 4.59 23.96
C GLU A 111 20.32 4.09 25.18
N GLN A 112 20.43 4.88 26.26
CA GLN A 112 21.04 4.48 27.53
C GLN A 112 20.34 3.29 28.20
N ARG A 113 19.04 3.09 27.92
CA ARG A 113 18.27 1.92 28.36
C ARG A 113 18.36 0.75 27.38
N GLU A 114 19.27 0.80 26.43
CA GLU A 114 19.47 -0.19 25.35
C GLU A 114 18.21 -0.40 24.48
N GLN A 115 17.35 0.62 24.40
CA GLN A 115 16.14 0.57 23.59
C GLN A 115 16.37 1.24 22.24
N THR A 116 15.74 0.70 21.19
CA THR A 116 15.77 1.34 19.87
C THR A 116 14.72 2.44 19.80
N PRO A 117 15.11 3.72 19.67
CA PRO A 117 14.15 4.82 19.59
C PRO A 117 13.37 4.73 18.27
N LEU A 118 12.04 4.85 18.36
CA LEU A 118 11.16 5.03 17.21
C LEU A 118 10.95 6.53 17.02
N ILE A 119 11.57 7.08 15.99
CA ILE A 119 11.61 8.53 15.72
C ILE A 119 10.38 8.97 14.93
N ALA A 120 10.02 8.21 13.89
CA ALA A 120 8.96 8.59 12.98
C ALA A 120 8.31 7.36 12.32
N LEU A 121 7.17 7.60 11.69
CA LEU A 121 6.56 6.70 10.72
C LEU A 121 6.60 7.36 9.35
N ASP A 122 7.18 6.70 8.36
CA ASP A 122 7.18 7.18 6.97
C ASP A 122 5.98 6.61 6.23
N PHE A 123 4.99 7.46 5.97
CA PHE A 123 3.81 7.15 5.18
C PHE A 123 4.07 7.56 3.73
N VAL A 124 4.21 6.59 2.84
CA VAL A 124 4.48 6.82 1.42
C VAL A 124 3.18 6.74 0.63
N PHE A 125 2.69 7.89 0.16
CA PHE A 125 1.46 8.01 -0.62
C PHE A 125 1.74 7.83 -2.11
N ARG A 126 0.96 6.96 -2.76
CA ARG A 126 1.10 6.59 -4.18
C ARG A 126 -0.26 6.51 -4.86
N PRO A 127 -0.47 7.22 -6.00
CA PRO A 127 -1.63 7.05 -6.86
C PRO A 127 -1.77 5.62 -7.39
N GLN A 128 -2.95 5.31 -7.93
CA GLN A 128 -3.19 4.08 -8.69
C GLN A 128 -2.29 4.05 -9.93
N ALA A 129 -1.97 2.85 -10.44
CA ALA A 129 -0.96 2.73 -11.48
C ALA A 129 -1.39 3.38 -12.80
N SER A 130 -2.68 3.26 -13.16
CA SER A 130 -3.24 3.95 -14.33
C SER A 130 -3.19 5.48 -14.22
N LEU A 131 -3.34 6.04 -13.01
CA LEU A 131 -3.17 7.47 -12.77
C LEU A 131 -1.71 7.90 -12.92
N VAL A 132 -0.75 7.05 -12.53
CA VAL A 132 0.68 7.30 -12.77
C VAL A 132 0.99 7.32 -14.27
N VAL A 133 0.42 6.38 -15.04
CA VAL A 133 0.55 6.35 -16.51
C VAL A 133 -0.02 7.62 -17.14
N LEU A 134 -1.24 8.03 -16.77
CA LEU A 134 -1.86 9.25 -17.28
C LEU A 134 -1.09 10.52 -16.88
N TRP A 135 -0.52 10.55 -15.68
CA TRP A 135 0.32 11.67 -15.23
C TRP A 135 1.61 11.78 -16.06
N ALA A 136 2.22 10.64 -16.42
CA ALA A 136 3.45 10.58 -17.19
C ALA A 136 3.26 10.88 -18.68
N LEU A 137 2.27 10.24 -19.31
CA LEU A 137 2.06 10.28 -20.76
C LEU A 137 1.00 11.30 -21.21
N GLY A 138 0.19 11.80 -20.28
CA GLY A 138 -0.80 12.84 -20.56
C GLY A 138 -0.19 14.23 -20.77
N ASP A 139 -1.05 15.15 -21.21
CA ASP A 139 -0.68 16.55 -21.41
C ASP A 139 -0.39 17.28 -20.08
N ALA A 140 0.14 18.50 -20.19
CA ALA A 140 0.49 19.30 -19.02
C ALA A 140 -0.72 19.64 -18.13
N ARG A 141 -1.92 19.76 -18.72
CA ARG A 141 -3.17 19.99 -17.97
C ARG A 141 -3.52 18.77 -17.12
N THR A 142 -3.52 17.58 -17.70
CA THR A 142 -3.78 16.29 -17.04
C THR A 142 -2.83 16.10 -15.88
N ARG A 143 -1.54 16.31 -16.12
CA ARG A 143 -0.50 16.21 -15.08
C ARG A 143 -0.77 17.12 -13.88
N ARG A 144 -1.05 18.40 -14.13
CA ARG A 144 -1.38 19.39 -13.09
C ARG A 144 -2.68 19.06 -12.34
N VAL A 145 -3.65 18.43 -12.99
CA VAL A 145 -4.87 17.95 -12.31
C VAL A 145 -4.50 16.83 -11.34
N ILE A 146 -3.75 15.83 -11.80
CA ILE A 146 -3.35 14.68 -10.99
C ILE A 146 -2.46 15.09 -9.80
N GLU A 147 -1.50 16.00 -10.00
CA GLU A 147 -0.64 16.50 -8.92
C GLU A 147 -1.40 17.29 -7.84
N ARG A 148 -2.41 18.07 -8.25
CA ARG A 148 -3.28 18.79 -7.32
C ARG A 148 -4.17 17.83 -6.54
N ALA A 149 -4.74 16.82 -7.21
CA ALA A 149 -5.53 15.77 -6.57
C ALA A 149 -4.69 14.98 -5.57
N HIS A 150 -3.47 14.60 -5.95
CA HIS A 150 -2.53 13.94 -5.06
C HIS A 150 -2.26 14.79 -3.81
N LYS A 151 -1.91 16.07 -3.98
CA LYS A 151 -1.66 16.99 -2.86
C LYS A 151 -2.86 17.11 -1.93
N ARG A 152 -4.08 17.25 -2.48
CA ARG A 152 -5.31 17.39 -1.70
C ARG A 152 -5.69 16.10 -0.97
N ALA A 153 -5.57 14.95 -1.63
CA ALA A 153 -5.83 13.65 -1.04
C ALA A 153 -4.87 13.36 0.12
N VAL A 154 -3.56 13.62 -0.05
CA VAL A 154 -2.56 13.54 1.04
C VAL A 154 -2.99 14.40 2.22
N SER A 155 -3.29 15.68 1.98
CA SER A 155 -3.72 16.60 3.04
C SER A 155 -5.01 16.16 3.74
N LYS A 156 -6.00 15.63 3.00
CA LYS A 156 -7.25 15.16 3.59
C LYS A 156 -7.06 13.89 4.42
N THR A 157 -6.23 12.97 3.96
CA THR A 157 -5.90 11.76 4.72
C THR A 157 -5.09 12.08 5.98
N LEU A 158 -4.12 13.01 5.93
CA LEU A 158 -3.39 13.45 7.12
C LEU A 158 -4.32 14.12 8.13
N ARG A 159 -5.24 14.99 7.70
CA ARG A 159 -6.25 15.58 8.60
C ARG A 159 -7.13 14.51 9.24
N TRP A 160 -7.62 13.56 8.45
CA TRP A 160 -8.41 12.45 8.97
C TRP A 160 -7.63 11.62 10.01
N LEU A 161 -6.33 11.37 9.80
CA LEU A 161 -5.48 10.72 10.81
C LEU A 161 -5.37 11.57 12.08
N GLU A 162 -5.21 12.89 11.96
CA GLU A 162 -5.19 13.80 13.10
C GLU A 162 -6.53 13.79 13.86
N ASP A 163 -7.66 13.87 13.17
CA ASP A 163 -9.00 13.97 13.76
C ASP A 163 -9.45 12.64 14.39
N GLU A 164 -9.24 11.51 13.70
CA GLU A 164 -9.86 10.23 14.07
C GLU A 164 -8.91 9.27 14.79
N VAL A 165 -7.60 9.35 14.54
CA VAL A 165 -6.67 8.26 14.88
C VAL A 165 -5.59 8.69 15.86
N ALA A 166 -5.06 9.90 15.73
CA ALA A 166 -3.88 10.33 16.48
C ALA A 166 -4.16 10.40 17.98
N GLU A 167 -3.35 9.68 18.75
CA GLU A 167 -3.30 9.70 20.21
C GLU A 167 -1.84 9.74 20.65
N VAL A 168 -1.58 10.38 21.78
CA VAL A 168 -0.32 10.27 22.51
C VAL A 168 -0.44 9.21 23.60
N ARG A 169 0.69 8.64 24.02
CA ARG A 169 0.79 7.63 25.08
C ARG A 169 1.93 7.90 26.06
N TRP A 170 1.71 7.56 27.32
CA TRP A 170 2.73 7.64 28.39
C TRP A 170 2.50 6.57 29.46
N ALA A 171 3.28 6.59 30.55
CA ALA A 171 3.24 5.59 31.62
C ALA A 171 3.33 4.15 31.08
N SER A 172 4.31 3.91 30.20
CA SER A 172 4.51 2.63 29.48
C SER A 172 3.33 2.23 28.57
N GLY A 173 2.53 3.20 28.10
CA GLY A 173 1.37 2.98 27.24
C GLY A 173 0.10 2.60 28.00
N ARG A 174 0.10 2.71 29.33
CA ARG A 174 -1.11 2.54 30.16
C ARG A 174 -2.05 3.72 29.98
N GLU A 175 -1.50 4.91 29.82
CA GLU A 175 -2.27 6.14 29.62
C GLU A 175 -2.18 6.63 28.18
N ARG A 176 -3.28 7.21 27.70
CA ARG A 176 -3.43 7.74 26.35
C ARG A 176 -4.35 8.95 26.36
N ALA A 177 -4.11 9.90 25.47
CA ALA A 177 -5.02 11.01 25.23
C ALA A 177 -5.02 11.37 23.75
N LYS A 178 -6.10 12.02 23.29
CA LYS A 178 -6.18 12.51 21.91
C LYS A 178 -4.97 13.39 21.62
N ALA A 179 -4.26 13.09 20.54
CA ALA A 179 -3.24 13.98 20.03
C ALA A 179 -3.96 15.07 19.23
N PRO A 180 -3.76 16.35 19.54
CA PRO A 180 -4.47 17.42 18.84
C PRO A 180 -4.03 17.53 17.37
N ALA A 181 -2.79 17.18 17.05
CA ALA A 181 -2.29 17.27 15.68
C ALA A 181 -0.99 16.47 15.42
N LEU A 182 -0.63 16.32 14.15
CA LEU A 182 0.60 15.67 13.69
C LEU A 182 1.60 16.71 13.15
N VAL A 183 2.90 16.37 13.23
CA VAL A 183 4.01 17.11 12.61
C VAL A 183 4.59 16.22 11.51
N VAL A 184 4.61 16.71 10.28
CA VAL A 184 4.97 15.90 9.11
C VAL A 184 5.97 16.62 8.20
N ALA A 185 7.09 15.99 7.89
CA ALA A 185 7.99 16.42 6.82
C ALA A 185 7.66 15.63 5.54
N ALA A 186 7.33 16.33 4.45
CA ALA A 186 6.87 15.71 3.20
C ALA A 186 7.85 15.94 2.04
N PHE A 187 8.23 14.87 1.34
CA PHE A 187 9.14 14.88 0.19
C PHE A 187 8.49 14.20 -1.01
N ARG A 188 8.32 14.94 -2.12
CA ARG A 188 7.68 14.44 -3.34
C ARG A 188 8.69 14.00 -4.38
N HIS A 189 8.45 12.83 -4.96
CA HIS A 189 9.25 12.22 -6.01
C HIS A 189 8.39 11.94 -7.24
N PHE A 190 9.06 11.71 -8.36
CA PHE A 190 8.45 11.59 -9.68
C PHE A 190 8.61 10.20 -10.31
N ASP A 191 9.60 9.45 -9.86
CA ASP A 191 10.05 8.26 -10.56
C ASP A 191 10.59 7.21 -9.59
N ASN A 192 10.52 5.94 -10.00
CA ASN A 192 11.01 4.84 -9.20
C ASN A 192 12.54 4.71 -9.34
N ARG A 193 13.16 3.75 -8.65
CA ARG A 193 14.62 3.56 -8.70
C ARG A 193 15.18 3.27 -10.10
N ASN A 194 14.38 2.73 -11.00
CA ASN A 194 14.75 2.45 -12.39
C ASN A 194 14.49 3.66 -13.32
N GLY A 195 14.09 4.82 -12.78
CA GLY A 195 13.77 6.03 -13.55
C GLY A 195 12.36 6.04 -14.15
N PHE A 196 11.60 4.93 -14.08
CA PHE A 196 10.25 4.84 -14.64
C PHE A 196 9.21 5.63 -13.82
N PRO A 197 8.08 6.04 -14.42
CA PRO A 197 7.10 6.88 -13.75
C PRO A 197 6.62 6.34 -12.41
N LEU A 198 6.69 7.16 -11.37
CA LEU A 198 6.10 6.88 -10.06
C LEU A 198 5.95 8.18 -9.27
N LEU A 199 4.81 8.86 -9.44
CA LEU A 199 4.46 9.96 -8.55
C LEU A 199 4.24 9.42 -7.13
N HIS A 200 5.04 9.89 -6.17
CA HIS A 200 4.87 9.49 -4.77
C HIS A 200 5.36 10.56 -3.79
N GLU A 201 4.83 10.54 -2.57
CA GLU A 201 5.19 11.50 -1.52
C GLU A 201 5.48 10.76 -0.22
N HIS A 202 6.72 10.88 0.27
CA HIS A 202 7.15 10.41 1.59
C HIS A 202 6.69 11.41 2.64
N CYS A 203 5.83 10.99 3.57
CA CYS A 203 5.36 11.81 4.68
C CYS A 203 5.90 11.23 5.99
N LEU A 204 6.99 11.80 6.50
CA LEU A 204 7.59 11.44 7.77
C LEU A 204 6.78 12.07 8.91
N ILE A 205 5.96 11.26 9.55
CA ILE A 205 5.18 11.63 10.73
C ILE A 205 6.07 11.50 11.96
N LEU A 206 6.38 12.61 12.62
CA LEU A 206 7.14 12.62 13.87
C LEU A 206 6.40 11.79 14.94
N ASN A 207 7.11 10.89 15.63
CA ASN A 207 6.58 10.11 16.75
C ASN A 207 6.57 10.92 18.05
N ARG A 208 6.10 12.16 17.96
CA ARG A 208 5.87 13.11 19.06
C ARG A 208 4.71 14.01 18.69
N ALA A 209 3.86 14.31 19.65
CA ALA A 209 2.84 15.34 19.53
C ALA A 209 2.70 16.11 20.84
N GLN A 210 2.42 17.40 20.74
CA GLN A 210 2.15 18.26 21.87
C GLN A 210 0.71 18.04 22.34
N ARG A 211 0.50 17.96 23.65
CA ARG A 211 -0.82 18.00 24.27
C ARG A 211 -1.28 19.45 24.47
N PRO A 212 -2.57 19.69 24.75
CA PRO A 212 -3.08 21.04 25.02
C PRO A 212 -2.40 21.76 26.20
N ASP A 213 -1.82 21.00 27.14
CA ASP A 213 -1.05 21.52 28.29
C ASP A 213 0.40 21.88 27.94
N GLY A 214 0.80 21.78 26.67
CA GLY A 214 2.14 22.11 26.18
C GLY A 214 3.15 20.97 26.28
N SER A 215 2.82 19.88 26.98
CA SER A 215 3.71 18.72 27.16
C SER A 215 3.80 17.85 25.89
N TRP A 216 4.96 17.24 25.66
CA TRP A 216 5.21 16.41 24.48
C TRP A 216 5.31 14.93 24.83
N TYR A 217 4.60 14.09 24.07
CA TYR A 217 4.60 12.64 24.27
C TYR A 217 4.67 11.87 22.96
N ALA A 218 5.09 10.60 23.04
CA ALA A 218 5.12 9.70 21.89
C ALA A 218 3.70 9.39 21.40
N LEU A 219 3.54 9.17 20.09
CA LEU A 219 2.26 8.75 19.52
C LEU A 219 1.96 7.28 19.87
N ASP A 220 0.67 6.93 19.91
CA ASP A 220 0.22 5.54 19.81
C ASP A 220 0.35 5.07 18.36
N THR A 221 1.58 4.68 18.01
CA THR A 221 1.92 4.23 16.66
C THR A 221 1.23 2.92 16.30
N VAL A 222 0.89 2.07 17.27
CA VAL A 222 0.11 0.84 17.02
C VAL A 222 -1.28 1.19 16.51
N ARG A 223 -1.92 2.21 17.10
CA ARG A 223 -3.20 2.72 16.63
C ARG A 223 -3.09 3.29 15.22
N LEU A 224 -2.06 4.09 14.92
CA LEU A 224 -1.79 4.58 13.55
C LEU A 224 -1.63 3.43 12.54
N TYR A 225 -0.81 2.43 12.88
CA TYR A 225 -0.60 1.24 12.03
C TYR A 225 -1.89 0.48 11.73
N LYS A 226 -2.77 0.31 12.73
CA LYS A 226 -4.06 -0.38 12.56
C LYS A 226 -4.99 0.34 11.57
N HIS A 227 -4.80 1.64 11.34
CA HIS A 227 -5.66 2.47 10.48
C HIS A 227 -5.10 2.71 9.06
N ILE A 228 -3.94 2.14 8.70
CA ILE A 228 -3.33 2.38 7.39
C ILE A 228 -4.29 2.05 6.24
N VAL A 229 -5.03 0.95 6.33
CA VAL A 229 -5.97 0.55 5.27
C VAL A 229 -7.16 1.51 5.16
N ALA A 230 -7.65 2.06 6.28
CA ALA A 230 -8.69 3.07 6.27
C ALA A 230 -8.18 4.41 5.70
N ALA A 231 -6.94 4.79 6.04
CA ALA A 231 -6.28 5.96 5.47
C ALA A 231 -6.03 5.82 3.96
N ASP A 232 -5.60 4.64 3.51
CA ASP A 232 -5.32 4.34 2.10
C ASP A 232 -6.58 4.38 1.24
N THR A 233 -7.66 3.79 1.73
CA THR A 233 -8.95 3.81 1.04
C THR A 233 -9.53 5.22 0.95
N LEU A 234 -9.30 6.08 1.96
CA LEU A 234 -9.66 7.50 1.88
C LEU A 234 -8.81 8.22 0.82
N TYR A 235 -7.48 8.09 0.88
CA TYR A 235 -6.59 8.71 -0.09
C TYR A 235 -6.98 8.33 -1.53
N THR A 236 -7.23 7.04 -1.74
CA THR A 236 -7.58 6.50 -3.06
C THR A 236 -8.94 7.03 -3.51
N LEU A 237 -9.97 6.97 -2.66
CA LEU A 237 -11.30 7.48 -3.01
C LEU A 237 -11.28 8.97 -3.38
N GLU A 238 -10.62 9.80 -2.58
CA GLU A 238 -10.52 11.25 -2.80
C GLU A 238 -9.75 11.57 -4.09
N MET A 239 -8.57 10.96 -4.26
CA MET A 239 -7.73 11.19 -5.43
C MET A 239 -8.45 10.79 -6.71
N THR A 240 -9.00 9.58 -6.75
CA THR A 240 -9.63 9.04 -7.95
C THR A 240 -10.89 9.84 -8.31
N THR A 241 -11.72 10.17 -7.33
CA THR A 241 -12.94 10.96 -7.54
C THR A 241 -12.59 12.32 -8.14
N GLU A 242 -11.62 13.02 -7.56
CA GLU A 242 -11.27 14.35 -8.02
C GLU A 242 -10.69 14.36 -9.44
N VAL A 243 -9.80 13.41 -9.76
CA VAL A 243 -9.24 13.30 -11.11
C VAL A 243 -10.33 12.95 -12.12
N CYS A 244 -11.17 11.97 -11.79
CA CYS A 244 -12.26 11.52 -12.67
C CYS A 244 -13.26 12.65 -12.97
N GLU A 245 -13.67 13.43 -11.95
CA GLU A 245 -14.54 14.58 -12.13
C GLU A 245 -13.90 15.69 -12.97
N LYS A 246 -12.63 16.00 -12.75
CA LYS A 246 -11.95 17.10 -13.48
C LYS A 246 -11.57 16.76 -14.92
N LEU A 247 -11.38 15.48 -15.23
CA LEU A 247 -10.93 15.02 -16.54
C LEU A 247 -12.00 14.27 -17.34
N GLY A 248 -13.18 14.00 -16.78
CA GLY A 248 -14.24 13.25 -17.44
C GLY A 248 -13.94 11.75 -17.55
N LEU A 249 -13.29 11.18 -16.54
CA LEU A 249 -12.86 9.77 -16.54
C LEU A 249 -13.77 8.92 -15.66
N ALA A 250 -13.67 7.60 -15.81
CA ALA A 250 -14.28 6.63 -14.91
C ALA A 250 -13.29 5.50 -14.60
N THR A 251 -13.60 4.71 -13.59
CA THR A 251 -12.79 3.53 -13.22
C THR A 251 -13.42 2.21 -13.63
N VAL A 252 -12.58 1.19 -13.73
CA VAL A 252 -12.95 -0.23 -13.91
C VAL A 252 -12.19 -1.09 -12.90
N PRO A 253 -12.78 -2.19 -12.42
CA PRO A 253 -12.07 -3.11 -11.55
C PRO A 253 -11.02 -3.87 -12.36
N ARG A 254 -9.83 -4.08 -11.79
CA ARG A 254 -8.79 -4.95 -12.33
C ARG A 254 -8.32 -5.94 -11.29
N GLU A 255 -8.30 -7.21 -11.65
CA GLU A 255 -7.69 -8.23 -10.82
C GLU A 255 -6.16 -8.15 -10.98
N VAL A 256 -5.48 -7.75 -9.91
CA VAL A 256 -4.03 -7.63 -9.88
C VAL A 256 -3.37 -8.86 -9.24
N THR A 257 -4.09 -9.51 -8.33
CA THR A 257 -3.64 -10.72 -7.66
C THR A 257 -4.84 -11.64 -7.51
N PRO A 258 -4.80 -12.85 -8.10
CA PRO A 258 -5.93 -13.77 -8.10
C PRO A 258 -6.52 -13.98 -6.70
N GLY A 259 -7.83 -13.79 -6.59
CA GLY A 259 -8.58 -13.98 -5.34
C GLY A 259 -8.36 -12.90 -4.27
N LEU A 260 -7.65 -11.82 -4.58
CA LEU A 260 -7.66 -10.61 -3.76
C LEU A 260 -8.69 -9.61 -4.30
N ARG A 261 -8.91 -8.54 -3.54
CA ARG A 261 -9.80 -7.46 -3.96
C ARG A 261 -9.27 -6.84 -5.26
N PRO A 262 -10.13 -6.61 -6.28
CA PRO A 262 -9.71 -5.88 -7.46
C PRO A 262 -9.28 -4.47 -7.06
N VAL A 263 -8.31 -3.94 -7.81
CA VAL A 263 -7.93 -2.54 -7.72
C VAL A 263 -8.74 -1.79 -8.77
N MET A 264 -9.36 -0.70 -8.36
CA MET A 264 -10.03 0.21 -9.29
C MET A 264 -8.95 0.96 -10.08
N GLU A 265 -8.97 0.91 -11.41
CA GLU A 265 -8.02 1.60 -12.29
C GLU A 265 -8.79 2.43 -13.32
N ILE A 266 -8.20 3.46 -13.92
CA ILE A 266 -8.86 4.29 -14.93
C ILE A 266 -9.20 3.46 -16.17
N ALA A 267 -10.45 3.58 -16.63
CA ALA A 267 -10.92 2.95 -17.86
C ALA A 267 -10.14 3.47 -19.07
N GLY A 268 -9.77 2.59 -20.00
CA GLY A 268 -9.05 2.94 -21.23
C GLY A 268 -7.53 3.06 -21.10
N VAL A 269 -6.94 2.88 -19.90
CA VAL A 269 -5.47 2.72 -19.77
C VAL A 269 -5.10 1.26 -19.93
N ASP A 270 -4.40 0.87 -21.00
CA ASP A 270 -4.04 -0.53 -21.24
C ASP A 270 -3.14 -1.13 -20.14
N GLN A 271 -3.30 -2.44 -19.90
CA GLN A 271 -2.51 -3.15 -18.89
C GLN A 271 -1.01 -3.11 -19.20
N GLU A 272 -0.64 -3.14 -20.48
CA GLU A 272 0.75 -3.06 -20.91
C GLU A 272 1.43 -1.75 -20.52
N LEU A 273 0.69 -0.63 -20.51
CA LEU A 273 1.20 0.67 -20.06
C LEU A 273 1.39 0.70 -18.54
N ILE A 274 0.47 0.09 -17.79
CA ILE A 274 0.59 -0.08 -16.33
C ILE A 274 1.84 -0.90 -16.01
N ASP A 275 2.02 -2.01 -16.69
CA ASP A 275 3.16 -2.92 -16.54
C ASP A 275 4.48 -2.24 -16.91
N TRP A 276 4.50 -1.42 -17.97
CA TRP A 276 5.67 -0.63 -18.36
C TRP A 276 6.14 0.34 -17.27
N SER A 277 5.21 0.97 -16.54
CA SER A 277 5.57 1.81 -15.39
C SER A 277 6.03 1.00 -14.16
N SER A 278 5.80 -0.32 -14.15
CA SER A 278 5.93 -1.21 -12.99
C SER A 278 7.06 -2.26 -13.12
N THR A 279 8.11 -1.98 -13.89
CA THR A 279 9.21 -2.94 -14.20
C THR A 279 9.86 -3.61 -12.98
N ARG A 280 9.96 -2.91 -11.84
CA ARG A 280 10.51 -3.48 -10.59
C ARG A 280 9.62 -4.56 -9.99
N ARG A 281 8.29 -4.41 -10.10
CA ARG A 281 7.36 -5.40 -9.55
C ARG A 281 7.54 -6.75 -10.23
N ARG A 282 7.70 -6.75 -11.55
CA ARG A 282 7.96 -7.96 -12.34
C ARG A 282 9.25 -8.66 -11.89
N ARG A 283 10.36 -7.92 -11.76
CA ARG A 283 11.62 -8.48 -11.22
C ARG A 283 11.47 -9.07 -9.81
N ILE A 284 10.70 -8.41 -8.93
CA ILE A 284 10.41 -8.93 -7.59
C ILE A 284 9.62 -10.22 -7.68
N GLU A 285 8.63 -10.29 -8.56
CA GLU A 285 7.82 -11.49 -8.79
C GLU A 285 8.68 -12.64 -9.33
N ASP A 286 9.56 -12.38 -10.30
CA ASP A 286 10.49 -13.36 -10.87
C ASP A 286 11.44 -13.93 -9.79
N VAL A 287 12.06 -13.06 -8.97
CA VAL A 287 12.95 -13.50 -7.88
C VAL A 287 12.16 -14.18 -6.76
N LEU A 288 10.95 -13.71 -6.44
CA LEU A 288 10.10 -14.35 -5.43
C LEU A 288 9.68 -15.76 -5.86
N GLU A 289 9.41 -15.99 -7.15
CA GLU A 289 9.13 -17.31 -7.69
C GLU A 289 10.31 -18.26 -7.46
N GLY A 290 11.52 -17.86 -7.87
CA GLY A 290 12.75 -18.65 -7.64
C GLY A 290 13.01 -18.95 -6.16
N ILE A 291 12.94 -17.94 -5.29
CA ILE A 291 13.12 -18.11 -3.84
C ILE A 291 12.01 -19.01 -3.23
N THR A 292 10.79 -18.96 -3.78
CA THR A 292 9.69 -19.83 -3.34
C THR A 292 9.92 -21.27 -3.77
N ASP A 293 10.43 -21.51 -4.98
CA ASP A 293 10.77 -22.85 -5.47
C ASP A 293 11.88 -23.49 -4.64
N GLU A 294 12.92 -22.72 -4.28
CA GLU A 294 13.96 -23.16 -3.35
C GLU A 294 13.39 -23.51 -1.96
N TYR A 295 12.46 -22.68 -1.45
CA TYR A 295 11.77 -22.96 -0.20
C TYR A 295 11.00 -24.29 -0.28
N VAL A 296 10.26 -24.54 -1.35
CA VAL A 296 9.51 -25.79 -1.54
C VAL A 296 10.45 -26.99 -1.65
N LYS A 297 11.54 -26.89 -2.41
CA LYS A 297 12.56 -27.95 -2.51
C LYS A 297 13.18 -28.28 -1.15
N LYS A 298 13.46 -27.26 -0.34
CA LYS A 298 14.10 -27.42 0.98
C LYS A 298 13.16 -27.97 2.06
N TYR A 299 11.91 -27.53 2.08
CA TYR A 299 10.97 -27.82 3.18
C TYR A 299 9.85 -28.80 2.80
N GLY A 300 9.73 -29.19 1.52
CA GLY A 300 8.75 -30.17 1.04
C GLY A 300 7.31 -29.66 0.99
N HIS A 301 7.05 -28.37 1.23
CA HIS A 301 5.72 -27.77 1.21
C HIS A 301 5.76 -26.29 0.82
N LEU A 302 4.62 -25.74 0.39
CA LEU A 302 4.48 -24.31 0.08
C LEU A 302 4.67 -23.43 1.33
N PRO A 303 5.22 -22.21 1.19
CA PRO A 303 5.40 -21.31 2.33
C PRO A 303 4.04 -20.86 2.90
N GLY A 304 3.93 -20.87 4.23
CA GLY A 304 2.83 -20.24 4.95
C GLY A 304 2.88 -18.70 4.89
N VAL A 305 1.83 -18.02 5.36
CA VAL A 305 1.66 -16.55 5.21
C VAL A 305 2.87 -15.74 5.69
N ARG A 306 3.41 -16.06 6.89
CA ARG A 306 4.58 -15.36 7.43
C ARG A 306 5.84 -15.57 6.59
N ALA A 307 6.07 -16.81 6.15
CA ALA A 307 7.22 -17.14 5.31
C ALA A 307 7.11 -16.39 3.97
N ARG A 308 5.94 -16.38 3.32
CA ARG A 308 5.71 -15.61 2.09
C ARG A 308 6.04 -14.13 2.24
N HIS A 309 5.66 -13.52 3.36
CA HIS A 309 6.05 -12.12 3.64
C HIS A 309 7.56 -11.94 3.76
N GLY A 310 8.25 -12.87 4.41
CA GLY A 310 9.72 -12.86 4.51
C GLY A 310 10.39 -13.02 3.14
N LEU A 311 9.96 -13.98 2.34
CA LEU A 311 10.50 -14.23 0.99
C LEU A 311 10.23 -13.04 0.06
N ALA A 312 9.03 -12.46 0.10
CA ALA A 312 8.70 -11.27 -0.69
C ALA A 312 9.55 -10.04 -0.28
N TRP A 313 9.85 -9.89 1.01
CA TRP A 313 10.75 -8.85 1.48
C TRP A 313 12.18 -9.09 0.98
N TRP A 314 12.67 -10.33 1.03
CA TRP A 314 13.99 -10.69 0.51
C TRP A 314 14.08 -10.42 -0.99
N ALA A 315 13.15 -10.93 -1.80
CA ALA A 315 13.10 -10.68 -3.24
C ALA A 315 13.10 -9.17 -3.57
N ALA A 316 12.37 -8.36 -2.79
CA ALA A 316 12.39 -6.91 -2.94
C ALA A 316 13.76 -6.27 -2.64
N GLN A 317 14.49 -6.81 -1.68
CA GLN A 317 15.82 -6.31 -1.30
C GLN A 317 16.91 -6.73 -2.28
N GLU A 318 16.84 -7.95 -2.80
CA GLU A 318 17.81 -8.50 -3.75
C GLU A 318 17.69 -7.83 -5.13
N THR A 319 16.47 -7.63 -5.61
CA THR A 319 16.20 -6.92 -6.87
C THR A 319 16.40 -5.40 -6.77
N ARG A 320 16.95 -4.89 -5.67
CA ARG A 320 17.10 -3.47 -5.41
C ARG A 320 18.31 -2.93 -6.17
N PRO A 321 18.10 -2.11 -7.22
CA PRO A 321 19.21 -1.50 -7.94
C PRO A 321 19.89 -0.43 -7.07
N ASP A 322 21.09 -0.08 -7.50
CA ASP A 322 21.81 1.07 -6.97
C ASP A 322 20.99 2.36 -7.07
N LYS A 323 21.37 3.31 -6.22
CA LYS A 323 20.75 4.64 -6.22
C LYS A 323 21.10 5.37 -7.52
N LYS A 324 20.08 5.72 -8.29
CA LYS A 324 20.20 6.52 -9.51
C LYS A 324 20.67 7.96 -9.23
N THR A 325 21.10 8.63 -10.29
CA THR A 325 21.14 10.10 -10.33
C THR A 325 19.75 10.62 -10.67
N PRO A 326 19.13 11.45 -9.82
CA PRO A 326 17.84 12.08 -10.12
C PRO A 326 17.92 12.93 -11.38
N ARG A 327 16.79 13.08 -12.08
CA ARG A 327 16.67 13.92 -13.26
C ARG A 327 15.50 14.90 -13.10
N PRO A 328 15.60 16.11 -13.67
CA PRO A 328 14.49 17.03 -13.76
C PRO A 328 13.26 16.41 -14.43
N LEU A 329 12.07 16.82 -13.98
CA LEU A 329 10.81 16.21 -14.42
C LEU A 329 10.58 16.34 -15.93
N ASP A 330 10.93 17.46 -16.55
CA ASP A 330 10.83 17.68 -17.99
C ASP A 330 11.66 16.66 -18.80
N GLN A 331 12.88 16.36 -18.37
CA GLN A 331 13.71 15.32 -18.97
C GLN A 331 13.12 13.92 -18.80
N LEU A 332 12.59 13.62 -17.61
CA LEU A 332 11.91 12.35 -17.34
C LEU A 332 10.69 12.18 -18.24
N LEU A 333 9.87 13.21 -18.40
CA LEU A 333 8.68 13.20 -19.25
C LEU A 333 9.03 12.98 -20.72
N ALA A 334 10.07 13.66 -21.23
CA ALA A 334 10.55 13.47 -22.58
C ALA A 334 11.01 12.03 -22.79
N TRP A 335 11.82 11.50 -21.86
CA TRP A 335 12.30 10.12 -21.91
C TRP A 335 11.17 9.09 -21.84
N TRP A 336 10.20 9.27 -20.94
CA TRP A 336 9.04 8.38 -20.81
C TRP A 336 8.20 8.33 -22.06
N ARG A 337 7.93 9.50 -22.66
CA ARG A 337 7.17 9.58 -23.91
C ARG A 337 7.88 8.85 -25.04
N VAL A 338 9.19 9.08 -25.22
CA VAL A 338 9.99 8.37 -26.24
C VAL A 338 10.02 6.86 -25.96
N SER A 339 10.27 6.45 -24.72
CA SER A 339 10.28 5.03 -24.32
C SER A 339 8.95 4.34 -24.61
N ALA A 340 7.82 4.98 -24.29
CA ALA A 340 6.50 4.44 -24.57
C ALA A 340 6.21 4.37 -26.08
N LEU A 341 6.60 5.40 -26.86
CA LEU A 341 6.43 5.43 -28.31
C LEU A 341 7.23 4.32 -29.00
N LEU A 342 8.48 4.10 -28.59
CA LEU A 342 9.32 3.04 -29.14
C LEU A 342 8.77 1.64 -28.82
N LYS A 343 8.20 1.46 -27.63
CA LYS A 343 7.70 0.15 -27.18
C LYS A 343 6.32 -0.20 -27.74
N PHE A 344 5.41 0.77 -27.80
CA PHE A 344 3.99 0.53 -28.06
C PHE A 344 3.46 1.20 -29.34
N GLY A 345 4.27 2.04 -29.97
CA GLY A 345 3.89 2.81 -31.15
C GLY A 345 3.02 4.03 -30.83
N GLN A 346 2.87 4.89 -31.84
CA GLN A 346 2.20 6.17 -31.71
C GLN A 346 0.72 6.05 -31.32
N ARG A 347 0.00 5.09 -31.90
CA ARG A 347 -1.44 4.90 -31.66
C ARG A 347 -1.80 4.64 -30.20
N MET A 348 -0.95 3.91 -29.46
CA MET A 348 -1.20 3.59 -28.05
C MET A 348 -0.84 4.75 -27.10
N VAL A 349 0.11 5.61 -27.48
CA VAL A 349 0.55 6.73 -26.63
C VAL A 349 -0.25 7.99 -26.92
N ASP A 350 -0.39 8.35 -28.20
CA ASP A 350 -1.17 9.51 -28.60
C ASP A 350 -2.66 9.24 -28.43
N GLY A 351 -3.41 10.27 -28.02
CA GLY A 351 -4.85 10.12 -27.78
C GLY A 351 -5.23 9.36 -26.49
N LEU A 352 -4.28 9.01 -25.62
CA LEU A 352 -4.54 8.22 -24.41
C LEU A 352 -5.65 8.84 -23.54
N LEU A 353 -5.58 10.15 -23.28
CA LEU A 353 -6.60 10.84 -22.50
C LEU A 353 -7.98 10.74 -23.17
N GLN A 354 -8.05 10.95 -24.48
CA GLN A 354 -9.29 10.91 -25.26
C GLN A 354 -9.93 9.52 -25.22
N ARG A 355 -9.13 8.45 -25.30
CA ARG A 355 -9.63 7.07 -25.12
C ARG A 355 -10.17 6.84 -23.71
N CYS A 356 -9.45 7.29 -22.69
CA CYS A 356 -9.92 7.20 -21.31
C CYS A 356 -11.21 8.01 -21.08
N GLN A 357 -11.36 9.16 -21.74
CA GLN A 357 -12.57 9.99 -21.69
C GLN A 357 -13.74 9.32 -22.41
N ALA A 358 -13.52 8.73 -23.58
CA ALA A 358 -14.55 7.98 -24.30
C ALA A 358 -15.06 6.78 -23.49
N ALA A 359 -14.14 5.99 -22.93
CA ALA A 359 -14.48 4.89 -22.02
C ALA A 359 -15.19 5.42 -20.75
N GLY A 360 -14.70 6.53 -20.20
CA GLY A 360 -15.28 7.21 -19.06
C GLY A 360 -16.72 7.67 -19.29
N ALA A 361 -17.00 8.28 -20.44
CA ALA A 361 -18.33 8.72 -20.84
C ALA A 361 -19.30 7.52 -20.98
N ALA A 362 -18.86 6.43 -21.62
CA ALA A 362 -19.67 5.23 -21.77
C ALA A 362 -20.05 4.60 -20.41
N ILE A 363 -19.10 4.54 -19.46
CA ILE A 363 -19.36 4.04 -18.10
C ILE A 363 -20.27 5.00 -17.34
N ARG A 364 -19.97 6.31 -17.38
CA ARG A 364 -20.76 7.33 -16.68
C ARG A 364 -22.22 7.37 -17.16
N ALA A 365 -22.49 7.10 -18.44
CA ALA A 365 -23.86 7.01 -18.96
C ALA A 365 -24.70 5.91 -18.27
N ARG A 366 -24.05 4.86 -17.74
CA ARG A 366 -24.71 3.71 -17.08
C ARG A 366 -24.66 3.76 -15.56
N VAL A 367 -23.82 4.62 -15.00
CA VAL A 367 -23.60 4.74 -13.54
C VAL A 367 -24.29 6.00 -13.02
N GLY A 368 -25.27 5.81 -12.14
CA GLY A 368 -25.97 6.90 -11.45
C GLY A 368 -25.07 7.66 -10.46
N PRO A 369 -25.44 8.89 -10.08
CA PRO A 369 -24.68 9.69 -9.12
C PRO A 369 -25.01 9.37 -7.66
N LEU A 370 -26.01 8.53 -7.40
CA LEU A 370 -26.48 8.20 -6.05
C LEU A 370 -26.06 6.79 -5.66
N VAL A 371 -25.84 6.61 -4.36
CA VAL A 371 -25.59 5.31 -3.73
C VAL A 371 -26.80 4.94 -2.91
N ASP A 372 -27.34 3.74 -3.12
CA ASP A 372 -28.32 3.16 -2.21
C ASP A 372 -27.61 2.82 -0.88
N THR A 373 -27.79 3.67 0.12
CA THR A 373 -27.11 3.52 1.41
C THR A 373 -27.62 2.31 2.18
N ALA A 374 -28.86 1.87 1.98
CA ALA A 374 -29.39 0.68 2.62
C ALA A 374 -28.71 -0.59 2.09
N LEU A 375 -28.58 -0.70 0.76
CA LEU A 375 -27.85 -1.80 0.11
C LEU A 375 -26.34 -1.74 0.42
N ALA A 376 -25.74 -0.56 0.42
CA ALA A 376 -24.33 -0.39 0.78
C ALA A 376 -24.05 -0.82 2.23
N THR A 377 -24.95 -0.48 3.16
CA THR A 377 -24.82 -0.83 4.58
C THR A 377 -24.75 -2.34 4.78
N VAL A 378 -25.66 -3.08 4.17
CA VAL A 378 -25.71 -4.54 4.31
C VAL A 378 -24.55 -5.23 3.57
N ASP A 379 -24.20 -4.76 2.38
CA ASP A 379 -23.07 -5.29 1.60
C ASP A 379 -21.75 -5.15 2.37
N VAL A 380 -21.45 -3.94 2.84
CA VAL A 380 -20.24 -3.65 3.61
C VAL A 380 -20.13 -4.52 4.86
N ALA A 381 -21.23 -4.67 5.62
CA ALA A 381 -21.27 -5.53 6.80
C ALA A 381 -21.00 -7.00 6.45
N ALA A 382 -21.69 -7.53 5.44
CA ALA A 382 -21.56 -8.91 4.99
C ALA A 382 -20.13 -9.22 4.50
N VAL A 383 -19.54 -8.29 3.73
CA VAL A 383 -18.18 -8.46 3.19
C VAL A 383 -17.14 -8.44 4.31
N VAL A 384 -17.22 -7.48 5.22
CA VAL A 384 -16.24 -7.37 6.31
C VAL A 384 -16.32 -8.56 7.25
N PHE A 385 -17.54 -8.98 7.62
CA PHE A 385 -17.75 -10.16 8.45
C PHE A 385 -17.18 -11.42 7.79
N THR A 386 -17.54 -11.70 6.55
CA THR A 386 -17.09 -12.92 5.86
C THR A 386 -15.57 -12.98 5.73
N VAL A 387 -14.92 -11.83 5.50
CA VAL A 387 -13.45 -11.79 5.37
C VAL A 387 -12.75 -11.96 6.72
N ARG A 388 -13.30 -11.39 7.81
CA ARG A 388 -12.58 -11.25 9.08
C ARG A 388 -13.11 -12.06 10.26
N GLY A 389 -14.40 -12.39 10.28
CA GLY A 389 -15.13 -12.89 11.44
C GLY A 389 -15.27 -11.82 12.53
N VAL A 390 -14.14 -11.44 13.12
CA VAL A 390 -14.04 -10.34 14.10
C VAL A 390 -13.43 -9.10 13.46
N PHE A 391 -14.10 -7.97 13.60
CA PHE A 391 -13.72 -6.71 12.99
C PHE A 391 -13.94 -5.51 13.93
N ALA A 392 -13.68 -4.32 13.43
CA ALA A 392 -13.74 -3.05 14.17
C ALA A 392 -14.15 -1.96 13.17
N ARG A 393 -14.59 -0.80 13.66
CA ARG A 393 -15.11 0.29 12.81
C ARG A 393 -14.21 0.63 11.63
N ARG A 394 -12.89 0.70 11.84
CA ARG A 394 -11.90 0.98 10.78
C ARG A 394 -11.93 0.00 9.60
N HIS A 395 -12.31 -1.25 9.82
CA HIS A 395 -12.45 -2.24 8.74
C HIS A 395 -13.72 -1.98 7.91
N VAL A 396 -14.82 -1.64 8.59
CA VAL A 396 -16.10 -1.28 7.97
C VAL A 396 -15.96 0.02 7.18
N LEU A 397 -15.33 1.03 7.75
CA LEU A 397 -15.04 2.30 7.08
C LEU A 397 -14.17 2.12 5.83
N ALA A 398 -13.12 1.29 5.92
CA ALA A 398 -12.29 1.00 4.75
C ALA A 398 -13.09 0.30 3.64
N GLU A 399 -14.00 -0.60 3.99
CA GLU A 399 -14.82 -1.30 3.01
C GLU A 399 -15.94 -0.40 2.44
N ALA A 400 -16.54 0.48 3.25
CA ALA A 400 -17.48 1.50 2.76
C ALA A 400 -16.82 2.40 1.70
N ARG A 401 -15.58 2.85 1.92
CA ARG A 401 -14.82 3.64 0.94
C ARG A 401 -14.52 2.87 -0.35
N ARG A 402 -14.24 1.57 -0.25
CA ARG A 402 -14.09 0.70 -1.44
C ARG A 402 -15.40 0.53 -2.19
N HIS A 403 -16.49 0.29 -1.47
CA HIS A 403 -17.82 0.18 -2.04
C HIS A 403 -18.17 1.47 -2.79
N LEU A 404 -17.94 2.64 -2.22
CA LEU A 404 -18.16 3.92 -2.92
C LEU A 404 -17.32 4.03 -4.19
N LEU A 405 -16.02 3.69 -4.13
CA LEU A 405 -15.12 3.73 -5.28
C LEU A 405 -15.57 2.76 -6.40
N GLU A 406 -16.08 1.60 -6.02
CA GLU A 406 -16.59 0.58 -6.95
C GLU A 406 -17.93 1.00 -7.57
N THR A 407 -18.88 1.46 -6.76
CA THR A 407 -20.24 1.80 -7.18
C THR A 407 -20.29 3.09 -8.00
N LEU A 408 -19.57 4.13 -7.56
CA LEU A 408 -19.61 5.45 -8.22
C LEU A 408 -18.64 5.56 -9.40
N ARG A 409 -17.73 4.61 -9.57
CA ARG A 409 -16.76 4.55 -10.67
C ARG A 409 -16.01 5.89 -10.90
N GLY A 410 -15.68 6.60 -9.82
CA GLY A 410 -15.01 7.91 -9.85
C GLY A 410 -15.93 9.13 -9.94
N ARG A 411 -17.25 8.96 -9.76
CA ARG A 411 -18.18 10.08 -9.58
C ARG A 411 -18.03 10.72 -8.20
N ALA A 412 -18.37 12.01 -8.11
CA ALA A 412 -18.50 12.73 -6.85
C ALA A 412 -19.47 12.02 -5.88
N TYR A 413 -19.21 12.15 -4.58
CA TYR A 413 -20.04 11.62 -3.50
C TYR A 413 -20.28 12.66 -2.42
N VAL A 414 -21.33 12.44 -1.64
CA VAL A 414 -21.67 13.29 -0.49
C VAL A 414 -20.62 13.11 0.62
N PRO A 415 -19.97 14.18 1.11
CA PRO A 415 -19.03 14.08 2.22
C PRO A 415 -19.65 13.40 3.44
N GLY A 416 -18.92 12.46 4.06
CA GLY A 416 -19.38 11.72 5.25
C GLY A 416 -20.25 10.50 4.97
N ILE A 417 -20.66 10.25 3.73
CA ILE A 417 -21.46 9.06 3.38
C ILE A 417 -20.73 7.74 3.69
N ASP A 418 -19.40 7.71 3.61
CA ASP A 418 -18.57 6.57 3.98
C ASP A 418 -18.70 6.22 5.47
N SER A 419 -18.65 7.25 6.32
CA SER A 419 -18.82 7.13 7.77
C SER A 419 -20.25 6.75 8.11
N HIS A 420 -21.24 7.37 7.47
CA HIS A 420 -22.65 7.02 7.63
C HIS A 420 -22.90 5.54 7.32
N ILE A 421 -22.44 5.03 6.18
CA ILE A 421 -22.56 3.61 5.80
C ILE A 421 -21.88 2.72 6.85
N ALA A 422 -20.67 3.09 7.30
CA ALA A 422 -19.94 2.30 8.28
C ALA A 422 -20.64 2.24 9.65
N ASP A 423 -21.19 3.37 10.11
CA ASP A 423 -21.88 3.47 11.40
C ASP A 423 -23.21 2.72 11.35
N ARG A 424 -23.99 2.89 10.27
CA ARG A 424 -25.23 2.14 10.04
C ARG A 424 -24.99 0.63 9.95
N ALA A 425 -23.87 0.21 9.37
CA ALA A 425 -23.52 -1.20 9.22
C ALA A 425 -23.23 -1.84 10.59
N LEU A 426 -22.51 -1.12 11.45
CA LEU A 426 -22.26 -1.54 12.83
C LEU A 426 -23.53 -1.55 13.66
N GLU A 427 -24.35 -0.51 13.57
CA GLU A 427 -25.58 -0.38 14.36
C GLU A 427 -26.62 -1.45 14.00
N ARG A 428 -26.79 -1.75 12.70
CA ARG A 428 -27.85 -2.66 12.23
C ARG A 428 -27.44 -4.13 12.19
N TYR A 429 -26.17 -4.41 11.93
CA TYR A 429 -25.69 -5.77 11.69
C TYR A 429 -24.51 -6.18 12.56
N GLY A 430 -23.89 -5.23 13.28
CA GLY A 430 -22.79 -5.49 14.18
C GLY A 430 -23.28 -5.97 15.54
N ARG A 431 -22.72 -7.07 16.01
CA ARG A 431 -22.79 -7.52 17.40
C ARG A 431 -21.49 -7.17 18.10
N GLN A 432 -21.55 -6.24 19.04
CA GLN A 432 -20.39 -5.82 19.83
C GLN A 432 -19.89 -6.96 20.72
N LEU A 433 -18.59 -7.28 20.63
CA LEU A 433 -17.92 -8.27 21.46
C LEU A 433 -17.17 -7.65 22.63
N THR A 434 -16.72 -6.41 22.49
CA THR A 434 -16.00 -5.71 23.55
C THR A 434 -16.99 -5.25 24.61
N VAL A 435 -16.90 -5.80 25.82
CA VAL A 435 -17.71 -5.38 26.98
C VAL A 435 -16.90 -4.40 27.83
N PRO A 436 -17.32 -3.12 27.96
CA PRO A 436 -16.69 -2.19 28.90
C PRO A 436 -16.82 -2.72 30.34
N GLN A 437 -15.71 -2.78 31.07
CA GLN A 437 -15.72 -3.17 32.48
C GLN A 437 -15.88 -1.93 33.37
N LYS A 438 -16.74 -2.01 34.39
CA LYS A 438 -16.93 -0.94 35.38
C LYS A 438 -15.58 -0.62 36.04
N GLY A 439 -15.24 0.68 36.13
CA GLY A 439 -13.96 1.15 36.67
C GLY A 439 -12.77 1.10 35.69
N ARG A 440 -12.94 0.57 34.47
CA ARG A 440 -11.95 0.69 33.38
C ARG A 440 -12.37 1.76 32.39
N ARG A 441 -11.38 2.38 31.74
CA ARG A 441 -11.62 3.35 30.66
C ARG A 441 -12.43 2.70 29.54
N THR A 442 -13.50 3.37 29.12
CA THR A 442 -14.28 2.98 27.95
C THR A 442 -13.39 2.96 26.70
N PRO A 443 -13.31 1.83 25.98
CA PRO A 443 -12.52 1.73 24.75
C PRO A 443 -13.00 2.76 23.72
N ALA A 444 -12.08 3.37 22.98
CA ALA A 444 -12.45 4.23 21.86
C ALA A 444 -13.21 3.43 20.78
N PRO A 445 -14.06 4.05 19.94
CA PRO A 445 -14.88 3.32 18.95
C PRO A 445 -14.11 2.38 18.02
N ASP A 446 -12.86 2.70 17.69
CA ASP A 446 -11.97 1.87 16.87
C ASP A 446 -11.30 0.72 17.64
N GLN A 447 -11.35 0.74 18.96
CA GLN A 447 -10.89 -0.32 19.86
C GLN A 447 -12.00 -1.30 20.22
N ILE A 448 -13.25 -0.95 19.92
CA ILE A 448 -14.39 -1.86 20.03
C ILE A 448 -14.33 -2.88 18.89
N SER A 449 -14.44 -4.15 19.27
CA SER A 449 -14.50 -5.28 18.35
C SER A 449 -15.95 -5.74 18.18
N TYR A 450 -16.28 -6.11 16.96
CA TYR A 450 -17.61 -6.54 16.52
C TYR A 450 -17.50 -7.87 15.78
N THR A 451 -18.58 -8.63 15.80
CA THR A 451 -18.89 -9.70 14.85
C THR A 451 -20.22 -9.37 14.17
N ALA A 452 -20.68 -10.20 13.25
CA ALA A 452 -22.04 -10.15 12.72
C ALA A 452 -22.56 -11.57 12.51
N ASP A 453 -23.83 -11.73 12.19
CA ASP A 453 -24.45 -13.03 11.94
C ASP A 453 -24.92 -13.07 10.47
N PHE A 454 -23.98 -13.32 9.57
CA PHE A 454 -24.26 -13.63 8.16
C PHE A 454 -24.00 -15.11 7.88
N ALA A 455 -24.72 -15.67 6.92
CA ALA A 455 -24.47 -17.03 6.47
C ALA A 455 -23.03 -17.15 5.96
N TRP A 456 -22.27 -18.12 6.47
CA TRP A 456 -20.93 -18.38 5.99
C TRP A 456 -21.00 -18.99 4.59
N PRO A 457 -20.43 -18.33 3.56
CA PRO A 457 -20.38 -18.90 2.23
C PRO A 457 -19.58 -20.20 2.23
N ILE A 458 -20.13 -21.22 1.57
CA ILE A 458 -19.49 -22.52 1.36
C ILE A 458 -18.21 -22.30 0.56
N ARG A 459 -17.20 -23.14 0.80
CA ARG A 459 -15.96 -23.12 0.02
C ARG A 459 -16.16 -23.91 -1.26
N TRP A 460 -15.79 -23.34 -2.39
CA TRP A 460 -15.71 -24.04 -3.68
C TRP A 460 -14.30 -23.99 -4.24
N TRP A 461 -14.02 -24.88 -5.18
CA TRP A 461 -12.77 -24.92 -5.95
C TRP A 461 -12.95 -24.23 -7.30
N ILE A 462 -11.98 -23.39 -7.65
CA ILE A 462 -11.89 -22.69 -8.94
C ILE A 462 -10.85 -23.45 -9.76
N ALA A 463 -11.18 -23.88 -10.98
CA ALA A 463 -10.20 -24.58 -11.81
C ALA A 463 -9.03 -23.68 -12.12
N GLY A 464 -7.88 -24.32 -12.29
CA GLY A 464 -6.69 -23.64 -12.75
C GLY A 464 -6.81 -23.26 -14.23
N ALA A 465 -6.47 -22.02 -14.55
CA ALA A 465 -6.18 -21.57 -15.91
C ALA A 465 -4.66 -21.44 -16.10
N ASP A 466 -4.19 -21.54 -17.35
CA ASP A 466 -2.81 -21.29 -17.75
C ASP A 466 -1.74 -22.09 -16.98
N GLY A 467 -2.02 -23.37 -16.69
CA GLY A 467 -1.08 -24.26 -16.01
C GLY A 467 -0.96 -24.05 -14.50
N LYS A 468 -1.80 -23.20 -13.89
CA LYS A 468 -1.89 -23.08 -12.43
C LYS A 468 -2.74 -24.22 -11.87
N PRO A 469 -2.45 -24.74 -10.66
CA PRO A 469 -3.31 -25.73 -10.03
C PRO A 469 -4.68 -25.12 -9.67
N PRO A 470 -5.75 -25.94 -9.62
CA PRO A 470 -7.03 -25.51 -9.06
C PRO A 470 -6.82 -24.97 -7.64
N ARG A 471 -7.53 -23.90 -7.30
CA ARG A 471 -7.40 -23.23 -6.00
C ARG A 471 -8.74 -23.15 -5.29
N GLU A 472 -8.69 -23.22 -3.97
CA GLU A 472 -9.86 -22.93 -3.14
C GLU A 472 -10.25 -21.45 -3.28
N SER A 473 -11.55 -21.17 -3.33
CA SER A 473 -12.11 -19.82 -3.26
C SER A 473 -11.60 -19.07 -2.03
N THR A 474 -11.15 -17.84 -2.25
CA THR A 474 -10.65 -16.97 -1.19
C THR A 474 -11.77 -16.43 -0.32
N ARG A 475 -11.43 -15.93 0.87
CA ARG A 475 -12.43 -15.30 1.76
C ARG A 475 -13.17 -14.13 1.09
N TYR A 476 -12.49 -13.39 0.23
CA TYR A 476 -13.09 -12.24 -0.44
C TYR A 476 -14.04 -12.65 -1.56
N GLU A 477 -13.67 -13.63 -2.39
CA GLU A 477 -14.58 -14.16 -3.42
C GLU A 477 -15.85 -14.73 -2.79
N ARG A 478 -15.68 -15.49 -1.70
CA ARG A 478 -16.80 -15.99 -0.91
C ARG A 478 -17.68 -14.87 -0.37
N ALA A 479 -17.06 -13.81 0.14
CA ALA A 479 -17.77 -12.62 0.63
C ALA A 479 -18.59 -11.91 -0.47
N ARG A 480 -18.06 -11.84 -1.69
CA ARG A 480 -18.76 -11.25 -2.84
C ARG A 480 -19.98 -12.06 -3.25
N VAL A 481 -19.87 -13.38 -3.29
CA VAL A 481 -21.01 -14.26 -3.62
C VAL A 481 -22.09 -14.15 -2.54
N ALA A 482 -21.72 -14.20 -1.27
CA ALA A 482 -22.66 -14.05 -0.16
C ALA A 482 -23.38 -12.68 -0.20
N SER A 483 -22.62 -11.61 -0.45
CA SER A 483 -23.19 -10.27 -0.60
C SER A 483 -24.15 -10.18 -1.79
N LEU A 484 -23.76 -10.69 -2.96
CA LEU A 484 -24.59 -10.60 -4.16
C LEU A 484 -25.92 -11.34 -3.99
N ALA A 485 -25.89 -12.53 -3.40
CA ALA A 485 -27.10 -13.27 -3.03
C ALA A 485 -28.02 -12.44 -2.11
N LEU A 486 -27.45 -11.79 -1.09
CA LEU A 486 -28.20 -10.96 -0.16
C LEU A 486 -28.79 -9.70 -0.83
N GLN A 487 -28.01 -9.03 -1.68
CA GLN A 487 -28.49 -7.88 -2.45
C GLN A 487 -29.64 -8.28 -3.37
N ASN A 488 -29.55 -9.43 -4.04
CA ASN A 488 -30.60 -9.91 -4.93
C ASN A 488 -31.88 -10.25 -4.15
N ALA A 489 -31.76 -10.86 -2.97
CA ALA A 489 -32.90 -11.11 -2.10
C ALA A 489 -33.59 -9.80 -1.64
N ILE A 490 -32.81 -8.77 -1.27
CA ILE A 490 -33.35 -7.47 -0.89
C ILE A 490 -34.04 -6.79 -2.09
N ARG A 491 -33.41 -6.79 -3.26
CA ARG A 491 -34.02 -6.25 -4.49
C ARG A 491 -35.32 -6.96 -4.81
N ALA A 492 -35.33 -8.30 -4.78
CA ALA A 492 -36.53 -9.10 -5.02
C ALA A 492 -37.66 -8.76 -4.04
N ALA A 493 -37.35 -8.57 -2.77
CA ALA A 493 -38.32 -8.16 -1.75
C ALA A 493 -38.88 -6.75 -1.99
N LEU A 494 -38.06 -5.83 -2.49
CA LEU A 494 -38.49 -4.46 -2.82
C LEU A 494 -39.32 -4.39 -4.11
N THR A 495 -39.12 -5.32 -5.04
CA THR A 495 -39.85 -5.38 -6.31
C THR A 495 -41.08 -6.29 -6.27
N ALA A 496 -41.28 -7.04 -5.18
CA ALA A 496 -42.46 -7.88 -5.02
C ALA A 496 -43.72 -7.00 -4.95
N PRO A 497 -44.78 -7.27 -5.73
CA PRO A 497 -46.03 -6.53 -5.61
C PRO A 497 -46.57 -6.66 -4.17
N PRO A 498 -47.22 -5.63 -3.62
CA PRO A 498 -47.83 -5.74 -2.31
C PRO A 498 -48.79 -6.94 -2.36
N ALA A 499 -48.56 -7.92 -1.49
CA ALA A 499 -49.51 -9.00 -1.32
C ALA A 499 -50.89 -8.37 -1.09
N VAL A 500 -51.87 -8.79 -1.88
CA VAL A 500 -53.28 -8.46 -1.66
C VAL A 500 -53.56 -8.78 -0.19
N ARG A 501 -53.72 -7.73 0.61
CA ARG A 501 -54.30 -7.85 1.94
C ARG A 501 -55.75 -8.19 1.70
N ASP A 502 -56.05 -9.48 1.56
CA ASP A 502 -57.42 -9.94 1.67
C ASP A 502 -57.94 -9.43 3.01
N ALA A 503 -59.08 -8.74 2.90
CA ALA A 503 -59.74 -8.07 3.97
C ALA A 503 -59.95 -9.01 5.16
N ALA A 504 -59.70 -8.48 6.36
CA ALA A 504 -60.13 -9.12 7.59
C ALA A 504 -61.63 -9.45 7.52
N PRO A 505 -62.03 -10.49 8.26
CA PRO A 505 -62.97 -10.19 9.33
C PRO A 505 -62.43 -10.66 10.68
N ALA A 506 -62.64 -9.78 11.66
CA ALA A 506 -62.70 -9.97 13.10
C ALA A 506 -62.05 -11.23 13.71
N ALA A 507 -61.13 -11.01 14.65
CA ALA A 507 -60.91 -11.94 15.76
C ALA A 507 -62.28 -12.21 16.45
N PRO A 508 -62.58 -13.45 16.87
CA PRO A 508 -61.94 -13.95 18.08
C PRO A 508 -61.61 -15.46 18.07
N HIS A 509 -60.82 -15.82 19.08
CA HIS A 509 -60.52 -17.16 19.60
C HIS A 509 -59.31 -17.92 19.04
N ALA A 510 -58.44 -18.23 19.99
CA ALA A 510 -57.30 -19.11 19.87
C ALA A 510 -57.75 -20.51 19.45
N VAL A 511 -57.13 -21.03 18.39
CA VAL A 511 -57.02 -22.47 18.14
C VAL A 511 -55.63 -22.71 17.57
N ASP A 512 -54.85 -23.53 18.28
CA ASP A 512 -53.57 -24.07 17.84
C ASP A 512 -53.72 -24.80 16.50
N HIS A 513 -52.93 -24.40 15.49
CA HIS A 513 -52.68 -25.21 14.31
C HIS A 513 -51.26 -25.78 14.39
N PRO A 514 -51.08 -27.09 14.61
CA PRO A 514 -49.76 -27.71 14.59
C PRO A 514 -49.33 -27.85 13.13
N GLY A 515 -48.32 -27.08 12.71
CA GLY A 515 -47.70 -27.29 11.40
C GLY A 515 -47.10 -26.07 10.70
N ARG A 516 -47.13 -24.87 11.28
CA ARG A 516 -46.58 -23.65 10.63
C ARG A 516 -45.18 -23.22 11.07
N ASP A 517 -44.56 -23.95 12.00
CA ASP A 517 -43.20 -23.68 12.51
C ASP A 517 -42.25 -24.87 12.35
N ALA A 518 -42.29 -25.56 11.21
CA ALA A 518 -41.14 -26.38 10.84
C ALA A 518 -40.03 -25.45 10.33
N ALA A 519 -39.24 -24.89 11.25
CA ALA A 519 -37.99 -24.23 10.91
C ALA A 519 -37.19 -25.18 9.99
N PRO A 520 -36.80 -24.76 8.78
CA PRO A 520 -36.16 -25.65 7.82
C PRO A 520 -34.96 -26.31 8.50
N THR A 521 -34.83 -27.62 8.35
CA THR A 521 -33.71 -28.36 8.95
C THR A 521 -32.38 -27.73 8.53
N PRO A 522 -31.30 -27.84 9.32
CA PRO A 522 -29.99 -27.34 8.91
C PRO A 522 -29.57 -27.77 7.49
N ALA A 523 -29.95 -28.98 7.07
CA ALA A 523 -29.74 -29.49 5.72
C ALA A 523 -30.58 -28.77 4.66
N GLN A 524 -31.87 -28.50 4.92
CA GLN A 524 -32.74 -27.75 4.01
C GLN A 524 -32.35 -26.27 3.91
N ARG A 525 -31.90 -25.65 5.01
CA ARG A 525 -31.31 -24.30 4.99
C ARG A 525 -30.01 -24.27 4.19
N ALA A 526 -29.13 -25.24 4.39
CA ALA A 526 -27.89 -25.36 3.62
C ALA A 526 -28.15 -25.57 2.13
N ALA A 527 -29.12 -26.42 1.75
CA ALA A 527 -29.49 -26.67 0.37
C ALA A 527 -30.15 -25.46 -0.31
N ALA A 528 -31.02 -24.73 0.39
CA ALA A 528 -31.64 -23.51 -0.13
C ALA A 528 -30.60 -22.38 -0.30
N ILE A 529 -29.67 -22.24 0.65
CA ILE A 529 -28.53 -21.31 0.55
C ILE A 529 -27.63 -21.71 -0.61
N GLN A 530 -27.33 -23.00 -0.80
CA GLN A 530 -26.48 -23.50 -1.87
C GLN A 530 -27.11 -23.30 -3.25
N ALA A 531 -28.41 -23.58 -3.41
CA ALA A 531 -29.15 -23.35 -4.66
C ALA A 531 -29.23 -21.85 -5.00
N HIS A 532 -29.46 -21.00 -3.99
CA HIS A 532 -29.51 -19.55 -4.19
C HIS A 532 -28.11 -18.95 -4.45
N GLN A 533 -27.06 -19.49 -3.83
CA GLN A 533 -25.67 -19.14 -4.12
C GLN A 533 -25.28 -19.55 -5.54
N GLN A 534 -25.71 -20.71 -6.04
CA GLN A 534 -25.45 -21.14 -7.42
C GLN A 534 -26.16 -20.24 -8.45
N ALA A 535 -27.37 -19.79 -8.16
CA ALA A 535 -28.13 -18.86 -9.03
C ALA A 535 -27.60 -17.42 -9.00
N ALA A 536 -26.91 -17.00 -7.93
CA ALA A 536 -26.37 -15.66 -7.78
C ALA A 536 -24.92 -15.49 -8.29
N MET A 537 -24.32 -16.52 -8.89
CA MET A 537 -22.94 -16.48 -9.40
C MET A 537 -22.90 -15.84 -10.79
N PRO A 538 -22.13 -14.75 -11.01
CA PRO A 538 -21.86 -14.25 -12.36
C PRO A 538 -21.25 -15.37 -13.22
N GLN A 539 -21.59 -15.39 -14.51
CA GLN A 539 -21.16 -16.44 -15.47
C GLN A 539 -19.62 -16.59 -15.51
N GLU A 540 -18.89 -15.49 -15.29
CA GLU A 540 -17.43 -15.42 -15.12
C GLU A 540 -16.88 -16.28 -13.97
N TYR A 541 -17.67 -16.58 -12.93
CA TYR A 541 -17.30 -17.47 -11.81
C TYR A 541 -17.79 -18.92 -11.98
N LEU A 542 -18.55 -19.20 -13.05
CA LEU A 542 -19.08 -20.53 -13.37
C LEU A 542 -18.18 -21.29 -14.35
N GLU A 543 -17.38 -20.59 -15.15
CA GLU A 543 -16.43 -21.19 -16.09
C GLU A 543 -15.26 -21.87 -15.36
N GLY A 544 -15.00 -23.14 -15.71
CA GLY A 544 -13.87 -23.90 -15.18
C GLY A 544 -14.04 -24.38 -13.74
N ARG A 545 -14.98 -25.29 -13.48
CA ARG A 545 -14.95 -26.12 -12.25
C ARG A 545 -14.29 -27.46 -12.57
N THR A 546 -13.41 -27.93 -11.69
CA THR A 546 -13.00 -29.34 -11.62
C THR A 546 -13.40 -29.89 -10.26
N THR A 547 -13.84 -31.14 -10.21
CA THR A 547 -14.34 -31.81 -9.01
C THR A 547 -13.25 -32.48 -8.17
N ASP A 548 -12.00 -32.55 -8.66
CA ASP A 548 -10.91 -33.22 -7.92
C ASP A 548 -9.51 -32.62 -8.23
N PRO A 549 -8.83 -31.99 -7.25
CA PRO A 549 -7.45 -31.52 -7.39
C PRO A 549 -6.41 -32.63 -7.59
N ALA A 550 -6.66 -33.87 -7.14
CA ALA A 550 -5.70 -34.97 -7.20
C ALA A 550 -5.47 -35.49 -8.62
N THR A 551 -6.45 -35.33 -9.52
CA THR A 551 -6.38 -35.74 -10.92
C THR A 551 -5.77 -34.68 -11.85
N TRP A 552 -5.68 -33.42 -11.41
CA TRP A 552 -5.11 -32.33 -12.22
C TRP A 552 -3.60 -32.53 -12.47
N ALA A 553 -2.83 -32.89 -11.44
CA ALA A 553 -1.37 -33.04 -11.54
C ALA A 553 -0.93 -34.29 -12.31
N THR A 554 -1.80 -35.29 -12.42
CA THR A 554 -1.52 -36.61 -13.00
C THR A 554 -2.10 -36.80 -14.41
N SER A 555 -2.85 -35.82 -14.93
CA SER A 555 -3.37 -35.92 -16.28
C SER A 555 -2.23 -35.87 -17.32
N PRO A 556 -2.25 -36.72 -18.36
CA PRO A 556 -1.21 -36.74 -19.40
C PRO A 556 -1.00 -35.37 -20.06
N GLN A 557 -2.07 -34.60 -20.24
CA GLN A 557 -2.04 -33.25 -20.82
C GLN A 557 -1.33 -32.25 -19.91
N ASN A 558 -1.57 -32.29 -18.58
CA ASN A 558 -0.91 -31.37 -17.65
C ASN A 558 0.54 -31.77 -17.37
N LEU A 559 0.87 -33.07 -17.34
CA LEU A 559 2.26 -33.54 -17.26
C LEU A 559 3.08 -33.08 -18.48
N ALA A 560 2.53 -33.20 -19.69
CA ALA A 560 3.16 -32.69 -20.91
C ALA A 560 3.34 -31.16 -20.88
N ARG A 561 2.38 -30.44 -20.29
CA ARG A 561 2.40 -28.98 -20.17
C ARG A 561 3.41 -28.48 -19.13
N ILE A 562 3.48 -29.14 -17.97
CA ILE A 562 4.52 -28.89 -16.94
C ILE A 562 5.90 -29.13 -17.55
N ALA A 563 6.09 -30.25 -18.27
CA ALA A 563 7.36 -30.52 -18.95
C ALA A 563 7.69 -29.46 -20.02
N ALA A 564 6.70 -28.91 -20.72
CA ALA A 564 6.91 -27.83 -21.69
C ALA A 564 7.28 -26.48 -21.02
N ILE A 565 6.65 -26.15 -19.89
CA ILE A 565 6.97 -24.95 -19.10
C ILE A 565 8.38 -25.05 -18.53
N THR A 566 8.76 -26.21 -17.99
CA THR A 566 10.12 -26.48 -17.50
C THR A 566 11.15 -26.29 -18.62
N ARG A 567 10.93 -26.90 -19.80
CA ARG A 567 11.82 -26.72 -20.96
C ARG A 567 11.92 -25.26 -21.42
N ALA A 568 10.81 -24.52 -21.41
CA ALA A 568 10.80 -23.11 -21.79
C ALA A 568 11.50 -22.23 -20.74
N SER A 569 11.39 -22.58 -19.46
CA SER A 569 12.10 -21.92 -18.36
C SER A 569 13.61 -22.15 -18.45
N GLU A 570 14.03 -23.40 -18.66
CA GLU A 570 15.44 -23.77 -18.87
C GLU A 570 16.03 -23.14 -20.14
N ALA A 571 15.24 -23.01 -21.21
CA ALA A 571 15.68 -22.30 -22.42
C ALA A 571 15.90 -20.82 -22.15
N ARG A 572 14.98 -20.14 -21.44
CA ARG A 572 15.13 -18.73 -21.04
C ARG A 572 16.28 -18.51 -20.07
N GLY A 573 16.49 -19.42 -19.12
CA GLY A 573 17.63 -19.39 -18.20
C GLY A 573 18.95 -19.40 -18.95
N ARG A 574 19.10 -20.30 -19.94
CA ARG A 574 20.27 -20.34 -20.82
C ARG A 574 20.46 -19.06 -21.63
N THR A 575 19.38 -18.46 -22.14
CA THR A 575 19.50 -17.19 -22.88
C THR A 575 19.93 -16.02 -21.99
N VAL A 576 19.46 -15.99 -20.74
CA VAL A 576 19.86 -14.96 -19.76
C VAL A 576 21.32 -15.14 -19.34
N GLU A 577 21.78 -16.38 -19.20
CA GLU A 577 23.16 -16.72 -18.87
C GLU A 577 24.11 -16.36 -20.04
N GLU A 578 23.72 -16.66 -21.29
CA GLU A 578 24.44 -16.24 -22.49
C GLU A 578 24.51 -14.70 -22.65
N GLN A 579 23.42 -13.98 -22.33
CA GLN A 579 23.39 -12.51 -22.33
C GLN A 579 24.25 -11.91 -21.21
N ALA A 580 24.30 -12.56 -20.04
CA ALA A 580 25.15 -12.14 -18.93
C ALA A 580 26.63 -12.35 -19.24
N ASP A 581 26.99 -13.47 -19.90
CA ASP A 581 28.36 -13.74 -20.32
C ASP A 581 28.82 -12.83 -21.46
N GLN A 582 27.95 -12.52 -22.44
CA GLN A 582 28.24 -11.49 -23.44
C GLN A 582 28.45 -10.10 -22.81
N THR A 583 27.66 -9.75 -21.80
CA THR A 583 27.80 -8.46 -21.10
C THR A 583 29.11 -8.40 -20.31
N ARG A 584 29.52 -9.50 -19.66
CA ARG A 584 30.81 -9.61 -18.96
C ARG A 584 32.00 -9.54 -19.90
N GLN A 585 31.93 -10.18 -21.07
CA GLN A 585 32.98 -10.10 -22.09
C GLN A 585 33.12 -8.68 -22.65
N VAL A 586 32.00 -7.96 -22.85
CA VAL A 586 32.01 -6.56 -23.29
C VAL A 586 32.55 -5.61 -22.20
N GLU A 587 32.29 -5.89 -20.92
CA GLU A 587 32.88 -5.12 -19.82
C GLU A 587 34.38 -5.41 -19.63
N GLN A 588 34.83 -6.66 -19.79
CA GLN A 588 36.26 -7.02 -19.74
C GLN A 588 37.04 -6.40 -20.92
N ALA A 589 36.45 -6.37 -22.11
CA ALA A 589 37.05 -5.70 -23.28
C ALA A 589 37.16 -4.18 -23.13
N LYS A 590 36.36 -3.56 -22.25
CA LYS A 590 36.45 -2.13 -21.91
C LYS A 590 37.47 -1.82 -20.80
N GLN A 591 37.98 -2.83 -20.10
CA GLN A 591 38.93 -2.68 -19.00
C GLN A 591 40.39 -3.00 -19.38
N THR A 592 40.66 -3.39 -20.62
CA THR A 592 42.04 -3.58 -21.10
C THR A 592 42.66 -2.22 -21.47
N PRO A 593 43.73 -1.75 -20.81
CA PRO A 593 44.43 -0.55 -21.25
C PRO A 593 45.18 -0.86 -22.55
N ALA A 594 45.10 0.02 -23.54
CA ALA A 594 45.99 -0.02 -24.69
C ALA A 594 47.44 0.03 -24.20
N ALA A 595 48.26 -0.95 -24.59
CA ALA A 595 49.67 -1.01 -24.24
C ALA A 595 50.43 0.18 -24.85
N ASP A 596 51.07 0.96 -23.99
CA ASP A 596 52.01 2.03 -24.34
C ASP A 596 53.34 1.40 -24.82
N PRO A 597 53.80 1.64 -26.07
CA PRO A 597 54.93 0.92 -26.65
C PRO A 597 56.32 1.44 -26.19
N ARG A 598 56.44 2.08 -25.02
CA ARG A 598 57.71 2.67 -24.54
C ARG A 598 58.25 2.12 -23.21
N ARG A 599 58.01 0.84 -22.91
CA ARG A 599 58.67 0.13 -21.80
C ARG A 599 59.08 -1.29 -22.21
N GLN A 600 59.96 -1.40 -23.20
CA GLN A 600 60.75 -2.60 -23.44
C GLN A 600 62.18 -2.17 -23.79
N GLU A 601 62.91 -1.71 -22.78
CA GLU A 601 64.37 -1.61 -22.81
C GLU A 601 64.83 -1.36 -21.39
N HIS A 602 64.81 -2.41 -20.56
CA HIS A 602 65.77 -2.68 -19.50
C HIS A 602 65.34 -3.98 -18.81
N GLU A 603 66.34 -4.79 -18.45
CA GLU A 603 66.23 -6.06 -17.72
C GLU A 603 65.97 -7.31 -18.56
N GLN A 604 66.84 -7.51 -19.54
CA GLN A 604 67.42 -8.83 -19.74
C GLN A 604 68.52 -9.07 -18.68
N ARG A 605 68.62 -10.31 -18.20
CA ARG A 605 69.74 -11.00 -17.50
C ARG A 605 69.53 -11.26 -15.99
N HIS A 606 68.99 -12.43 -15.64
CA HIS A 606 69.76 -13.61 -15.18
C HIS A 606 68.84 -14.77 -14.69
N PRO A 607 69.28 -16.04 -14.76
CA PRO A 607 68.38 -17.20 -14.61
C PRO A 607 68.59 -18.03 -13.32
N THR A 608 67.54 -18.79 -12.97
CA THR A 608 67.50 -20.12 -12.32
C THR A 608 68.24 -20.37 -10.99
N ALA A 609 67.47 -20.77 -9.97
CA ALA A 609 67.84 -21.85 -9.04
C ALA A 609 66.57 -22.59 -8.57
N GLN A 610 66.66 -23.91 -8.57
CA GLN A 610 65.64 -24.91 -8.20
C GLN A 610 65.65 -25.17 -6.66
N PRO A 611 64.78 -26.05 -6.12
CA PRO A 611 64.16 -25.90 -4.81
C PRO A 611 64.88 -26.69 -3.72
N ASP A 612 64.57 -26.41 -2.45
CA ASP A 612 64.83 -27.39 -1.41
C ASP A 612 63.78 -27.41 -0.30
N GLU A 613 63.60 -28.61 0.20
CA GLU A 613 62.58 -29.10 1.12
C GLU A 613 62.79 -28.63 2.56
N GLY A 614 61.75 -28.79 3.38
CA GLY A 614 61.99 -29.24 4.76
C GLY A 614 61.43 -28.37 5.90
N ARG A 615 60.30 -28.85 6.42
CA ARG A 615 59.96 -28.99 7.85
C ARG A 615 59.99 -27.74 8.76
N GLY A 616 58.84 -27.52 9.40
CA GLY A 616 58.83 -27.58 10.87
C GLY A 616 58.02 -26.50 11.60
N ALA A 617 57.01 -27.01 12.32
CA ALA A 617 56.48 -26.54 13.62
C ALA A 617 55.76 -25.17 13.69
N GLY A 618 54.48 -25.22 14.09
CA GLY A 618 53.77 -24.09 14.75
C GLY A 618 54.19 -23.95 16.22
N PRO A 619 53.31 -23.54 17.16
CA PRO A 619 52.01 -22.85 17.01
C PRO A 619 51.81 -21.69 18.04
N HIS A 620 50.56 -21.19 18.11
CA HIS A 620 49.96 -20.29 19.13
C HIS A 620 50.18 -18.78 18.89
N ARG A 621 49.16 -17.92 18.83
CA ARG A 621 47.83 -17.85 19.46
C ARG A 621 46.79 -17.26 18.53
#